data_AF-A0A366IHE4-F1
#
_entry.id   AF-A0A366IHE4-F1
#
_cell.length_a   1.000
_cell.length_b   1.000
_cell.length_c   1.000
_cell.angle_alpha   90.00
_cell.angle_beta   90.00
_cell.angle_gamma   90.00
#
_symmetry.space_group_name_H-M   'P 1'
#
loop_
_entity.id
_entity.type
_entity.pdbx_description
1 polymer ?
#
loop_
_entity_poly.entity_id
_entity_poly.type
_entity_poly.pdbx_seq_one_letter_code
_entity_poly.pdbx_strand_id
1 'polypeptide(L)'
;MTTPTPQEAADLLSHIDSARSRARVHDSWPLVTMLFVLSAGLSVGLIGIGVVEDSTSGLLILGAGLAWLVPALVVYLVTALSWSSRSTFLLATWLPIVVLAFLVGALGDSFAPGSWLPFGAAALIWVAAPVLALVGLRR
;
A
#
# COMPACT_ATOMS: atom_id res chain seq x y z
N MET A 1 -37.25 -31.37 6.32
CA MET A 1 -36.14 -30.51 6.81
C MET A 1 -35.89 -30.91 8.25
N THR A 2 -34.84 -31.68 8.49
CA THR A 2 -34.44 -32.12 9.84
C THR A 2 -33.65 -30.99 10.49
N THR A 3 -34.07 -30.58 11.68
CA THR A 3 -33.35 -29.60 12.50
C THR A 3 -31.97 -30.21 12.83
N PRO A 4 -30.86 -29.49 12.55
CA PRO A 4 -29.54 -30.01 12.85
C PRO A 4 -29.39 -30.25 14.35
N THR A 5 -28.66 -31.30 14.70
CA THR A 5 -28.33 -31.56 16.10
C THR A 5 -27.43 -30.43 16.64
N PRO A 6 -27.42 -30.17 17.96
CA PRO A 6 -26.57 -29.13 18.55
C PRO A 6 -25.08 -29.28 18.18
N GLN A 7 -24.64 -30.53 18.00
CA GLN A 7 -23.27 -30.87 17.59
C GLN A 7 -22.99 -30.47 16.14
N GLU A 8 -23.88 -30.81 15.21
CA GLU A 8 -23.76 -30.42 13.80
C GLU A 8 -23.84 -28.90 13.61
N ALA A 9 -24.65 -28.21 14.42
CA ALA A 9 -24.72 -26.75 14.41
C ALA A 9 -23.40 -26.11 14.86
N ALA A 10 -22.76 -26.65 15.90
CA ALA A 10 -21.45 -26.19 16.38
C ALA A 10 -20.35 -26.42 15.33
N ASP A 11 -20.36 -27.59 14.68
CA ASP A 11 -19.40 -27.89 13.62
C ASP A 11 -19.57 -26.95 12.41
N LEU A 12 -20.81 -26.68 11.99
CA LEU A 12 -21.10 -25.72 10.90
C LEU A 12 -20.65 -24.29 11.24
N LEU A 13 -20.90 -23.83 12.47
CA LEU A 13 -20.44 -22.53 12.95
C LEU A 13 -18.92 -22.44 12.95
N SER A 14 -18.24 -23.47 13.48
CA SER A 14 -16.78 -23.53 13.48
C SER A 14 -16.20 -23.52 12.06
N HIS A 15 -16.88 -24.18 11.12
CA HIS A 15 -16.47 -24.22 9.72
C HIS A 15 -16.63 -22.84 9.06
N ILE A 16 -17.75 -22.16 9.30
CA ILE A 16 -18.01 -20.80 8.83
C ILE A 16 -16.99 -19.81 9.40
N ASP A 17 -16.67 -19.88 10.69
CA ASP A 17 -15.67 -19.02 11.31
C ASP A 17 -14.27 -19.26 10.75
N SER A 18 -13.91 -20.52 10.53
CA SER A 18 -12.63 -20.88 9.90
C SER A 18 -12.56 -20.38 8.45
N ALA A 19 -13.65 -20.46 7.68
CA ALA A 19 -13.73 -19.98 6.30
C ALA A 19 -13.68 -18.46 6.26
N ARG A 20 -14.36 -17.78 7.19
CA ARG A 20 -14.35 -16.32 7.33
C ARG A 20 -12.98 -15.78 7.75
N SER A 21 -12.26 -16.50 8.61
CA SER A 21 -10.87 -16.15 8.97
C SER A 21 -9.94 -16.26 7.76
N ARG A 22 -10.03 -17.35 6.98
CA ARG A 22 -9.22 -17.58 5.79
C ARG A 22 -9.50 -16.56 4.69
N ALA A 23 -10.77 -16.23 4.45
CA ALA A 23 -11.17 -15.20 3.50
C ALA A 23 -10.59 -13.82 3.88
N ARG A 24 -10.64 -13.43 5.16
CA ARG A 24 -10.07 -12.16 5.65
C ARG A 24 -8.55 -12.06 5.48
N VAL A 25 -7.83 -13.16 5.70
CA VAL A 25 -6.38 -13.21 5.46
C VAL A 25 -6.09 -13.09 3.96
N HIS A 26 -6.88 -13.77 3.13
CA HIS A 26 -6.68 -13.72 1.67
C HIS A 26 -6.94 -12.32 1.08
N ASP A 27 -7.95 -11.61 1.58
CA ASP A 27 -8.33 -10.25 1.15
C ASP A 27 -7.32 -9.15 1.52
N SER A 28 -6.42 -9.42 2.47
CA SER A 28 -5.45 -8.42 2.93
C SER A 28 -4.24 -8.25 2.00
N TRP A 29 -3.90 -9.30 1.26
CA TRP A 29 -2.74 -9.33 0.35
C TRP A 29 -2.81 -8.35 -0.83
N PRO A 30 -3.95 -8.19 -1.53
CA PRO A 30 -4.09 -7.23 -2.62
C PRO A 30 -3.79 -5.79 -2.18
N LEU A 31 -4.27 -5.41 -0.99
CA LEU A 31 -4.05 -4.08 -0.43
C LEU A 31 -2.57 -3.87 -0.08
N VAL A 32 -1.93 -4.87 0.53
CA VAL A 32 -0.50 -4.84 0.85
C VAL A 32 0.34 -4.67 -0.42
N THR A 33 0.05 -5.45 -1.46
CA THR A 33 0.73 -5.34 -2.76
C THR A 33 0.54 -3.96 -3.37
N MET A 34 -0.67 -3.42 -3.33
CA MET A 34 -0.96 -2.07 -3.84
C MET A 34 -0.14 -1.00 -3.11
N LEU A 35 -0.12 -1.03 -1.77
CA LEU A 35 0.66 -0.09 -0.95
C LEU A 35 2.16 -0.20 -1.24
N PHE A 36 2.66 -1.42 -1.43
CA PHE A 36 4.07 -1.67 -1.71
C PHE A 36 4.47 -1.11 -3.07
N VAL A 37 3.69 -1.37 -4.12
CA VAL A 37 3.96 -0.86 -5.47
C VAL A 37 3.88 0.66 -5.53
N LEU A 38 2.88 1.27 -4.88
CA LEU A 38 2.76 2.73 -4.76
C LEU A 38 3.99 3.35 -4.10
N SER A 39 4.42 2.76 -2.99
CA SER A 39 5.56 3.26 -2.22
C SER A 39 6.85 3.12 -2.99
N ALA A 40 7.04 2.00 -3.69
CA ALA A 40 8.18 1.78 -4.57
C ALA A 40 8.20 2.79 -5.73
N GLY A 41 7.07 3.01 -6.41
CA GLY A 41 6.94 3.97 -7.50
C GLY A 41 7.26 5.40 -7.07
N LEU A 42 6.70 5.84 -5.93
CA LEU A 42 6.97 7.17 -5.36
C LEU A 42 8.43 7.32 -4.90
N SER A 43 9.02 6.27 -4.33
CA SER A 43 10.43 6.28 -3.91
C SER A 43 11.37 6.42 -5.10
N VAL A 44 11.13 5.64 -6.17
CA VAL A 44 11.91 5.74 -7.42
C VAL A 44 11.76 7.12 -8.05
N GLY A 45 10.55 7.67 -8.05
CA GLY A 45 10.30 9.02 -8.53
C GLY A 45 11.06 10.10 -7.76
N LEU A 46 11.11 10.01 -6.43
CA LEU A 46 11.89 10.92 -5.58
C LEU A 46 13.40 10.79 -5.81
N ILE A 47 13.90 9.57 -5.98
CA ILE A 47 15.31 9.35 -6.33
C ILE A 47 15.60 9.96 -7.71
N GLY A 48 14.69 9.82 -8.67
CA GLY A 48 14.79 10.47 -9.97
C GLY A 48 14.93 11.99 -9.86
N ILE A 49 14.10 12.63 -9.03
CA ILE A 49 14.18 14.07 -8.76
C ILE A 49 15.53 14.44 -8.14
N GLY A 50 15.99 13.70 -7.12
CA GLY A 50 17.23 14.04 -6.41
C GLY A 50 18.54 13.71 -7.15
N VAL A 51 18.49 12.90 -8.21
CA VAL A 51 19.68 12.47 -8.97
C VAL A 51 19.76 13.15 -10.34
N VAL A 52 18.63 13.54 -10.92
CA VAL A 52 18.58 14.05 -12.29
C VAL A 52 18.42 15.57 -12.28
N GLU A 53 19.46 16.28 -12.72
CA GLU A 53 19.46 17.75 -12.80
C GLU A 53 18.41 18.30 -13.77
N ASP A 54 18.09 17.54 -14.82
CA ASP A 54 17.01 17.90 -15.75
C ASP A 54 15.63 17.53 -15.18
N SER A 55 14.88 18.58 -14.85
CA SER A 55 13.49 18.50 -14.38
C SER A 55 12.59 17.63 -15.27
N THR A 56 12.80 17.65 -16.59
CA THR A 56 11.96 16.89 -17.54
C THR A 56 12.17 15.39 -17.36
N SER A 57 13.44 14.99 -17.32
CA SER A 57 13.87 13.60 -17.09
C SER A 57 13.47 13.10 -15.69
N GLY A 58 13.60 13.94 -14.66
CA GLY A 58 13.12 13.64 -13.31
C GLY A 58 11.60 13.39 -13.25
N LEU A 59 10.81 14.23 -13.91
CA LEU A 59 9.36 14.06 -14.02
C LEU A 59 8.97 12.82 -14.83
N LEU A 60 9.74 12.45 -15.86
CA LEU A 60 9.52 11.22 -16.61
C LEU A 60 9.77 9.98 -15.75
N ILE A 61 10.80 9.98 -14.90
CA ILE A 61 11.07 8.90 -13.95
C ILE A 61 9.95 8.82 -12.90
N LEU A 62 9.48 9.96 -12.39
CA LEU A 62 8.30 10.02 -11.52
C LEU A 62 7.08 9.43 -12.21
N GLY A 63 6.79 9.85 -13.44
CA GLY A 63 5.68 9.35 -14.25
C GLY A 63 5.77 7.85 -14.50
N ALA A 64 6.97 7.33 -14.79
CA ALA A 64 7.21 5.90 -14.96
C ALA A 64 7.02 5.13 -13.64
N GLY A 65 7.48 5.68 -12.51
CA GLY A 65 7.24 5.13 -11.18
C GLY A 65 5.74 5.09 -10.83
N LEU A 66 5.00 6.15 -11.19
CA LEU A 66 3.55 6.20 -11.03
C LEU A 66 2.81 5.30 -12.01
N ALA A 67 3.33 5.01 -13.20
CA ALA A 67 2.68 4.11 -14.15
C ALA A 67 2.51 2.68 -13.59
N TRP A 68 3.37 2.26 -12.66
CA TRP A 68 3.24 1.00 -11.93
C TRP A 68 2.00 0.92 -11.03
N LEU A 69 1.33 2.05 -10.75
CA LEU A 69 0.01 2.04 -10.12
C LEU A 69 -1.01 1.26 -10.92
N VAL A 70 -0.97 1.34 -12.25
CA VAL A 70 -1.99 0.72 -13.12
C VAL A 70 -2.08 -0.79 -12.89
N PRO A 71 -1.00 -1.59 -13.01
CA PRO A 71 -1.07 -3.02 -12.71
C PRO A 71 -1.40 -3.31 -11.25
N ALA A 72 -0.91 -2.52 -10.29
CA ALA A 72 -1.24 -2.70 -8.87
C ALA A 72 -2.74 -2.50 -8.59
N LEU A 73 -3.34 -1.52 -9.24
CA LEU A 73 -4.77 -1.20 -9.12
C LEU A 73 -5.62 -2.26 -9.81
N VAL A 74 -5.18 -2.79 -10.96
CA VAL A 74 -5.82 -3.94 -11.61
C VAL A 74 -5.78 -5.17 -10.71
N VAL A 75 -4.62 -5.50 -10.13
CA VAL A 75 -4.51 -6.62 -9.17
C VAL A 75 -5.47 -6.40 -8.02
N TYR A 76 -5.49 -5.22 -7.41
CA TYR A 76 -6.41 -4.90 -6.31
C TYR A 76 -7.88 -5.07 -6.72
N LEU A 77 -8.30 -4.49 -7.83
CA LEU A 77 -9.70 -4.55 -8.29
C LEU A 77 -10.16 -5.98 -8.62
N VAL A 78 -9.26 -6.82 -9.16
CA VAL A 78 -9.60 -8.20 -9.54
C VAL A 78 -9.60 -9.14 -8.34
N THR A 79 -8.78 -8.87 -7.32
CA THR A 79 -8.54 -9.82 -6.22
C THR A 79 -9.12 -9.42 -4.87
N ALA A 80 -9.47 -8.14 -4.67
CA ALA A 80 -10.15 -7.72 -3.44
C ALA A 80 -11.63 -8.12 -3.50
N LEU A 81 -12.02 -9.13 -2.70
CA LEU A 81 -13.42 -9.61 -2.66
C LEU A 81 -14.36 -8.60 -1.99
N SER A 82 -13.83 -7.69 -1.15
CA SER A 82 -14.61 -6.59 -0.57
C SER A 82 -13.74 -5.46 0.00
N TRP A 83 -14.23 -4.22 -0.06
CA TRP A 83 -13.62 -3.09 0.63
C TRP A 83 -13.97 -3.13 2.13
N SER A 84 -13.00 -3.51 2.97
CA SER A 84 -13.20 -3.57 4.42
C SER A 84 -12.98 -2.21 5.10
N SER A 85 -13.64 -1.97 6.24
CA SER A 85 -13.37 -0.79 7.09
C SER A 85 -11.88 -0.70 7.50
N ARG A 86 -11.20 -1.84 7.60
CA ARG A 86 -9.77 -1.91 7.93
C ARG A 86 -8.88 -1.45 6.77
N SER A 87 -9.27 -1.78 5.54
CA SER A 87 -8.64 -1.28 4.32
C SER A 87 -8.69 0.25 4.29
N THR A 88 -9.84 0.84 4.65
CA THR A 88 -10.00 2.30 4.78
C THR A 88 -9.07 2.88 5.85
N PHE A 89 -9.00 2.26 7.03
CA PHE A 89 -8.13 2.74 8.11
C PHE A 89 -6.64 2.71 7.73
N LEU A 90 -6.19 1.60 7.11
CA LEU A 90 -4.82 1.47 6.61
C LEU A 90 -4.51 2.55 5.58
N LEU A 91 -5.38 2.73 4.59
CA LEU A 91 -5.21 3.74 3.55
C LEU A 91 -5.21 5.16 4.15
N ALA A 92 -6.14 5.44 5.06
CA ALA A 92 -6.26 6.75 5.71
C ALA A 92 -5.06 7.08 6.61
N THR A 93 -4.35 6.07 7.13
CA THR A 93 -3.14 6.28 7.94
C THR A 93 -1.90 6.37 7.06
N TRP A 94 -1.80 5.52 6.04
CA TRP A 94 -0.65 5.46 5.13
C TRP A 94 -0.57 6.67 4.19
N LEU A 95 -1.71 7.08 3.61
CA LEU A 95 -1.75 8.09 2.56
C LEU A 95 -1.25 9.47 3.03
N PRO A 96 -1.64 9.99 4.21
CA PRO A 96 -1.09 11.26 4.70
C PRO A 96 0.43 11.20 4.93
N ILE A 97 0.94 10.09 5.47
CA ILE A 97 2.37 9.91 5.75
C ILE A 97 3.17 9.97 4.45
N VAL A 98 2.72 9.22 3.44
CA VAL A 98 3.40 9.16 2.15
C VAL A 98 3.29 10.47 1.38
N VAL A 99 2.12 11.12 1.39
CA VAL A 99 1.93 12.43 0.75
C VAL A 99 2.83 13.48 1.40
N LEU A 100 2.88 13.54 2.73
CA LEU A 100 3.76 14.49 3.44
C LEU A 100 5.23 14.23 3.14
N ALA A 101 5.67 12.97 3.23
CA ALA A 101 7.05 12.60 2.91
C ALA A 101 7.42 12.95 1.47
N PHE A 102 6.52 12.65 0.53
CA PHE A 102 6.70 12.96 -0.89
C PHE A 102 6.80 14.47 -1.13
N LEU A 103 5.88 15.26 -0.56
CA LEU A 103 5.93 16.72 -0.67
C LEU A 103 7.20 17.30 -0.07
N VAL A 104 7.64 16.82 1.10
CA VAL A 104 8.90 17.25 1.72
C VAL A 104 10.10 16.92 0.83
N GLY A 105 10.15 15.72 0.24
CA GLY A 105 11.23 15.33 -0.67
C GLY A 105 11.23 16.14 -1.97
N ALA A 106 10.08 16.25 -2.63
CA ALA A 106 9.95 16.91 -3.93
C ALA A 106 10.10 18.45 -3.83
N LEU A 107 9.44 19.08 -2.84
CA LEU A 107 9.56 20.52 -2.63
C LEU A 107 10.90 20.87 -1.98
N GLY A 108 11.42 20.02 -1.10
CA GLY A 108 12.72 20.21 -0.47
C GLY A 108 13.84 20.37 -1.48
N ASP A 109 13.80 19.61 -2.57
CA ASP A 109 14.76 19.76 -3.67
C ASP A 109 14.60 21.08 -4.43
N SER A 110 13.37 21.59 -4.59
CA SER A 110 13.13 22.90 -5.21
C SER A 110 13.67 24.07 -4.37
N PHE A 111 13.71 23.94 -3.04
CA PHE A 111 14.24 24.97 -2.13
C PHE A 111 15.72 24.78 -1.78
N ALA A 112 16.23 23.55 -1.86
CA ALA A 112 17.61 23.19 -1.58
C ALA A 112 18.08 22.10 -2.57
N PRO A 113 18.43 22.50 -3.81
CA PRO A 113 18.84 21.57 -4.86
C PRO A 113 20.07 20.75 -4.45
N GLY A 114 20.03 19.44 -4.69
CA GLY A 114 21.13 18.53 -4.32
C GLY A 114 21.18 18.21 -2.83
N SER A 115 20.14 18.56 -2.06
CA SER A 115 20.02 18.13 -0.67
C SER A 115 19.74 16.63 -0.57
N TRP A 116 20.00 16.05 0.61
CA TRP A 116 19.71 14.64 0.89
C TRP A 116 18.20 14.37 1.09
N LEU A 117 17.36 15.40 1.05
CA LEU A 117 15.93 15.32 1.36
C LEU A 117 15.14 14.33 0.48
N PRO A 118 15.34 14.28 -0.87
CA PRO A 118 14.63 13.31 -1.71
C PRO A 118 14.96 11.86 -1.33
N PHE A 119 16.22 11.59 -0.99
CA PHE A 119 16.68 10.26 -0.57
C PHE A 119 16.11 9.87 0.80
N GLY A 120 16.12 10.79 1.76
CA GLY A 120 15.54 10.57 3.08
C GLY A 120 14.03 10.32 3.01
N ALA A 121 13.31 11.11 2.20
CA ALA A 121 11.90 10.92 1.94
C ALA A 121 11.60 9.59 1.25
N ALA A 122 12.39 9.23 0.23
CA ALA A 122 12.26 7.94 -0.45
C ALA A 122 12.49 6.76 0.52
N ALA A 123 13.53 6.80 1.34
CA ALA A 123 13.80 5.76 2.34
C ALA A 123 12.65 5.64 3.36
N LEU A 124 12.11 6.77 3.82
CA LEU A 124 10.98 6.78 4.75
C LEU A 124 9.71 6.19 4.13
N ILE A 125 9.39 6.54 2.89
CA ILE A 125 8.25 5.95 2.15
C ILE A 125 8.46 4.43 1.99
N TRP A 126 9.67 4.02 1.65
CA TRP A 126 10.01 2.61 1.45
C TRP A 126 9.90 1.77 2.73
N VAL A 127 10.24 2.34 3.89
CA VAL A 127 10.13 1.65 5.20
C VAL A 127 8.71 1.73 5.78
N ALA A 128 8.01 2.85 5.61
CA ALA A 128 6.66 3.03 6.12
C ALA A 128 5.67 2.03 5.49
N ALA A 129 5.86 1.70 4.21
CA ALA A 129 4.99 0.80 3.46
C ALA A 129 4.94 -0.63 4.03
N PRO A 130 6.06 -1.37 4.20
CA PRO A 130 6.04 -2.71 4.77
C PRO A 130 5.61 -2.68 6.25
N VAL A 131 6.00 -1.67 7.02
CA VAL A 131 5.59 -1.56 8.44
C VAL A 131 4.08 -1.42 8.57
N LEU A 132 3.46 -0.52 7.80
CA LEU A 132 2.02 -0.31 7.84
C LEU A 132 1.25 -1.48 7.21
N ALA A 133 1.78 -2.10 6.15
CA ALA A 133 1.25 -3.33 5.60
C ALA A 133 1.24 -4.47 6.63
N LEU A 134 2.33 -4.65 7.38
CA LEU A 134 2.45 -5.67 8.44
C LEU A 134 1.50 -5.38 9.62
N VAL A 135 1.31 -4.10 9.98
CA VAL A 135 0.28 -3.69 10.95
C VAL A 135 -1.12 -4.05 10.45
N GLY A 136 -1.37 -3.88 9.14
CA GLY A 136 -2.61 -4.29 8.50
C GLY A 136 -2.87 -5.79 8.51
N LEU A 137 -1.79 -6.59 8.38
CA LEU A 137 -1.83 -8.05 8.44
C LEU A 137 -1.95 -8.59 9.88
N ARG A 138 -1.49 -7.85 10.89
CA ARG A 138 -1.63 -8.25 12.30
C ARG A 138 -3.09 -8.17 12.76
N ARG A 139 -3.79 -9.31 12.63
CA ARG A 139 -5.00 -9.84 13.31
C ARG A 139 -6.04 -10.35 12.32
#